data_AF-A0A486QLV5-F1
#
_entry.id   AF-A0A486QLV5-F1
#
_cell.length_a   1.000
_cell.length_b   1.000
_cell.length_c   1.000
_cell.angle_alpha   90.00
_cell.angle_beta   90.00
_cell.angle_gamma   90.00
#
_symmetry.space_group_name_H-M   'P 1'
#
loop_
_entity.id
_entity.type
_entity.pdbx_description
1 polymer ?
#
loop_
_entity_poly.entity_id
_entity_poly.type
_entity_poly.pdbx_seq_one_letter_code
_entity_poly.pdbx_strand_id
1 'polypeptide(L)'
;MNALLMAMCFYYDPLSNKVLRSLREIALECGLATKSLSGEVSITRAIRALESLEKDFEFVACSSDRYLTAEIFFTPKLFEFLGVFPLSLSEARLKCLAAKNSCRESADE
;
A
#
# COMPACT_ATOMS: atom_id res chain seq x y z
N MET A 1 4.02 5.24 13.86
CA MET A 1 3.35 4.50 12.77
C MET A 1 4.31 3.42 12.27
N ASN A 2 3.82 2.21 11.96
CA ASN A 2 4.67 1.09 11.49
C ASN A 2 5.32 1.41 10.14
N ALA A 3 6.60 1.08 9.95
CA ALA A 3 7.37 1.37 8.73
C ALA A 3 6.72 0.77 7.47
N LEU A 4 6.13 -0.42 7.59
CA LEU A 4 5.38 -1.06 6.51
C LEU A 4 4.19 -0.21 6.06
N LEU A 5 3.37 0.27 7.02
CA LEU A 5 2.18 1.06 6.73
C LEU A 5 2.54 2.39 6.07
N MET A 6 3.60 3.06 6.55
CA MET A 6 4.10 4.29 5.93
C MET A 6 4.53 4.07 4.48
N ALA A 7 5.27 2.99 4.20
CA ALA A 7 5.69 2.67 2.84
C ALA A 7 4.50 2.27 1.93
N MET A 8 3.51 1.56 2.46
CA MET A 8 2.28 1.28 1.71
C MET A 8 1.53 2.56 1.37
N CYS A 9 1.44 3.53 2.31
CA CYS A 9 0.83 4.83 2.05
C CYS A 9 1.59 5.62 0.97
N PHE A 10 2.92 5.50 0.93
CA PHE A 10 3.73 6.13 -0.10
C PHE A 10 3.46 5.56 -1.49
N TYR A 11 3.26 4.23 -1.59
CA TYR A 11 2.98 3.55 -2.86
C TYR A 11 1.49 3.39 -3.18
N TYR A 12 0.61 4.07 -2.43
CA TYR A 12 -0.83 3.97 -2.60
C TYR A 12 -1.31 4.76 -3.83
N ASP A 13 -2.05 4.10 -4.72
CA ASP A 13 -2.81 4.74 -5.78
C ASP A 13 -4.26 4.99 -5.33
N PRO A 14 -4.67 6.26 -5.14
CA PRO A 14 -6.03 6.59 -4.71
C PRO A 14 -7.11 6.26 -5.75
N LEU A 15 -6.75 6.12 -7.03
CA LEU A 15 -7.71 5.81 -8.10
C LEU A 15 -8.09 4.32 -8.12
N SER A 16 -7.11 3.43 -8.03
CA SER A 16 -7.35 1.98 -7.94
C SER A 16 -7.53 1.46 -6.52
N ASN A 17 -7.31 2.31 -5.51
CA ASN A 17 -7.26 1.94 -4.09
C ASN A 17 -6.20 0.87 -3.76
N LYS A 18 -5.13 0.80 -4.56
CA LYS A 18 -4.15 -0.29 -4.51
C LYS A 18 -2.77 0.23 -4.13
N VAL A 19 -2.02 -0.56 -3.35
CA VAL A 19 -0.58 -0.37 -3.16
C VAL A 19 0.15 -0.90 -4.39
N LEU A 20 0.85 -0.04 -5.13
CA LEU A 20 1.43 -0.37 -6.44
C LEU A 20 2.72 -1.20 -6.37
N ARG A 21 3.30 -1.35 -5.18
CA ARG A 21 4.52 -2.16 -4.95
C ARG A 21 4.20 -3.47 -4.25
N SER A 22 4.99 -4.50 -4.58
CA SER A 22 4.90 -5.80 -3.91
C SER A 22 5.38 -5.71 -2.46
N LEU A 23 4.86 -6.61 -1.61
CA LEU A 23 5.30 -6.70 -0.22
C LEU A 23 6.82 -6.91 -0.09
N ARG A 24 7.43 -7.64 -1.04
CA ARG A 24 8.87 -7.91 -1.05
C ARG A 24 9.69 -6.64 -1.29
N GLU A 25 9.31 -5.84 -2.29
CA GLU A 25 9.98 -4.56 -2.58
C GLU A 25 9.88 -3.63 -1.38
N ILE A 26 8.67 -3.48 -0.83
CA ILE A 26 8.43 -2.64 0.35
C ILE A 26 9.27 -3.14 1.54
N ALA A 27 9.29 -4.44 1.82
CA ALA A 27 10.02 -5.01 2.94
C ALA A 27 11.54 -4.75 2.86
N LEU A 28 12.11 -4.76 1.65
CA LEU A 28 13.50 -4.42 1.42
C LEU A 28 13.77 -2.93 1.70
N GLU A 29 12.93 -2.05 1.18
CA GLU A 29 13.10 -0.60 1.31
C GLU A 29 12.89 -0.10 2.75
N CYS A 30 11.96 -0.69 3.50
CA CYS A 30 11.67 -0.29 4.88
C CYS A 30 12.45 -1.09 5.95
N GLY A 31 13.45 -1.88 5.55
CA GLY A 31 14.33 -2.61 6.48
C GLY A 31 13.63 -3.74 7.26
N LEU A 32 12.54 -4.29 6.70
CA LEU A 32 11.83 -5.45 7.25
C LEU A 32 12.31 -6.78 6.65
N ALA A 33 13.13 -6.73 5.61
CA ALA A 33 13.83 -7.88 5.08
C ALA A 33 15.08 -8.21 5.91
N THR A 34 15.33 -9.49 6.13
CA THR A 34 16.60 -9.99 6.69
C THR A 34 17.35 -10.75 5.63
N LYS A 35 18.67 -10.62 5.64
CA LYS A 35 19.57 -11.37 4.75
C LYS A 35 20.44 -12.31 5.58
N SER A 36 20.42 -13.60 5.26
CA SER A 36 21.29 -14.59 5.90
C SER A 36 22.74 -14.46 5.42
N LEU A 37 23.66 -15.13 6.12
CA LEU A 37 25.07 -15.23 5.69
C LEU A 37 25.21 -15.96 4.34
N SER A 38 24.30 -16.89 4.01
CA SER A 38 24.25 -17.57 2.71
C SER A 38 23.65 -16.70 1.60
N GLY A 39 23.17 -15.49 1.92
CA GLY A 39 22.62 -14.53 0.97
C GLY A 39 21.11 -14.63 0.75
N GLU A 40 20.42 -15.53 1.45
CA GLU A 40 18.96 -15.68 1.35
C GLU A 40 18.23 -14.50 2.00
N VAL A 41 17.20 -14.00 1.32
CA VAL A 41 16.38 -12.87 1.79
C VAL A 41 15.04 -13.37 2.32
N SER A 42 14.82 -13.19 3.61
CA SER A 42 13.54 -13.44 4.28
C SER A 42 12.78 -12.14 4.51
N ILE A 43 11.45 -12.18 4.34
CA ILE A 43 10.55 -11.07 4.63
C ILE A 43 9.47 -11.46 5.65
N THR A 44 9.71 -12.50 6.47
CA THR A 44 8.72 -13.02 7.43
C THR A 44 8.19 -11.93 8.39
N ARG A 45 9.02 -10.95 8.74
CA ARG A 45 8.60 -9.81 9.58
C ARG A 45 7.56 -8.94 8.88
N ALA A 46 7.73 -8.68 7.59
CA ALA A 46 6.77 -7.93 6.79
C ALA A 46 5.47 -8.71 6.60
N ILE A 47 5.54 -10.03 6.37
CA ILE A 47 4.35 -10.90 6.25
C ILE A 47 3.51 -10.85 7.54
N ARG A 48 4.13 -11.06 8.71
CA ARG A 48 3.43 -11.00 10.00
C ARG A 48 2.83 -9.63 10.28
N ALA A 49 3.55 -8.56 9.92
CA ALA A 49 3.04 -7.21 10.05
C ALA A 49 1.82 -6.97 9.13
N LEU A 50 1.86 -7.45 7.88
CA LEU A 50 0.73 -7.34 6.96
C LEU A 50 -0.48 -8.14 7.44
N GLU A 51 -0.24 -9.37 7.90
CA GLU A 51 -1.28 -10.24 8.47
C GLU A 51 -1.98 -9.58 9.68
N SER A 52 -1.21 -8.94 10.58
CA SER A 52 -1.80 -8.20 11.71
C SER A 52 -2.60 -6.99 11.24
N LEU A 53 -2.09 -6.22 10.25
CA LEU A 53 -2.82 -5.09 9.68
C LEU A 53 -4.14 -5.50 9.02
N GLU A 54 -4.20 -6.69 8.44
CA GLU A 54 -5.42 -7.23 7.83
C GLU A 54 -6.37 -7.83 8.88
N LYS A 55 -5.88 -8.72 9.75
CA LYS A 55 -6.73 -9.54 10.62
C LYS A 55 -7.08 -8.87 11.95
N ASP A 56 -6.14 -8.13 12.54
CA ASP A 56 -6.34 -7.54 13.86
C ASP A 56 -6.90 -6.11 13.76
N PHE A 57 -6.39 -5.33 12.79
CA PHE A 57 -6.77 -3.93 12.63
C PHE A 57 -7.78 -3.69 11.51
N GLU A 58 -7.92 -4.63 10.57
CA GLU A 58 -8.72 -4.50 9.35
C GLU A 58 -8.40 -3.20 8.58
N PHE A 59 -7.14 -2.75 8.60
CA PHE A 59 -6.68 -1.54 7.90
C PHE A 59 -6.39 -1.80 6.42
N VAL A 60 -6.07 -3.04 6.09
CA VAL A 60 -5.77 -3.48 4.73
C VAL A 60 -6.60 -4.71 4.39
N ALA A 61 -6.84 -4.91 3.09
CA ALA A 61 -7.42 -6.13 2.54
C ALA A 61 -6.49 -6.66 1.45
N CYS A 62 -6.18 -7.95 1.50
CA CYS A 62 -5.35 -8.63 0.52
C CYS A 62 -6.21 -9.46 -0.44
N SER A 63 -5.85 -9.51 -1.73
CA SER A 63 -6.60 -10.30 -2.71
C SER A 63 -6.49 -11.83 -2.51
N SER A 64 -5.54 -12.28 -1.69
CA SER A 64 -5.38 -13.68 -1.31
C SER A 64 -4.55 -13.82 -0.03
N ASP A 65 -4.65 -14.96 0.65
CA ASP A 65 -3.80 -15.31 1.81
C ASP A 65 -2.32 -15.53 1.43
N ARG A 66 -1.99 -15.57 0.12
CA ARG A 66 -0.60 -15.61 -0.36
C ARG A 66 -0.03 -14.21 -0.45
N TYR A 67 0.30 -13.63 0.70
CA TYR A 67 0.80 -12.25 0.85
C TYR A 67 1.99 -11.85 -0.05
N LEU A 68 2.81 -12.81 -0.50
CA LEU A 68 3.93 -12.54 -1.41
C LEU A 68 3.50 -12.08 -2.80
N THR A 69 2.32 -12.51 -3.25
CA THR A 69 1.76 -12.22 -4.58
C THR A 69 0.43 -11.49 -4.49
N ALA A 70 -0.06 -11.22 -3.28
CA ALA A 70 -1.34 -10.57 -3.07
C ALA A 70 -1.26 -9.10 -3.46
N GLU A 71 -2.36 -8.61 -4.02
CA GLU A 71 -2.61 -7.18 -4.13
C GLU A 71 -3.09 -6.68 -2.78
N ILE A 72 -2.64 -5.49 -2.40
CA ILE A 72 -2.96 -4.89 -1.09
C ILE A 72 -3.82 -3.64 -1.34
N PHE A 73 -4.94 -3.57 -0.64
CA PHE A 73 -5.89 -2.47 -0.69
C PHE A 73 -6.06 -1.86 0.69
N PHE A 74 -6.36 -0.57 0.77
CA PHE A 74 -6.74 0.08 2.02
C PHE A 74 -8.24 -0.01 2.26
N THR A 75 -8.61 -0.23 3.51
CA THR A 75 -10.00 -0.26 3.94
C THR A 75 -10.46 1.12 4.43
N PRO A 76 -11.77 1.38 4.48
CA PRO A 76 -12.32 2.58 5.12
C PRO A 76 -11.83 2.79 6.56
N LYS A 77 -11.58 1.70 7.30
CA LYS A 77 -11.18 1.74 8.71
C LYS A 77 -9.81 2.38 8.93
N LEU A 78 -8.89 2.20 7.99
CA LEU A 78 -7.61 2.92 8.01
C LEU A 78 -7.83 4.43 7.88
N PHE A 79 -8.66 4.87 6.92
CA PHE A 79 -8.90 6.29 6.70
C PHE A 79 -9.60 6.94 7.90
N GLU A 80 -10.56 6.24 8.49
CA GLU A 80 -11.20 6.67 9.74
C GLU A 80 -10.18 6.80 10.88
N PHE A 81 -9.31 5.80 11.06
CA PHE A 81 -8.23 5.85 12.05
C PHE A 81 -7.27 7.04 11.84
N LEU A 82 -7.03 7.42 10.58
CA LEU A 82 -6.22 8.59 10.22
C LEU A 82 -6.98 9.92 10.30
N GLY A 83 -8.29 9.92 10.59
CA GLY A 83 -9.13 11.11 10.55
C GLY A 83 -9.37 11.66 9.14
N VAL A 84 -9.25 10.81 8.10
CA VAL A 84 -9.51 11.15 6.70
C VAL A 84 -10.96 10.82 6.35
N PHE A 85 -11.76 11.86 6.11
CA PHE A 85 -13.18 11.71 5.83
C PHE A 85 -13.47 11.34 4.36
N PRO A 86 -14.61 10.66 4.07
CA PRO A 86 -14.98 10.27 2.71
C PRO A 86 -15.03 11.41 1.70
N LEU A 87 -15.43 12.61 2.13
CA LEU A 87 -15.44 13.80 1.27
C LEU A 87 -14.02 14.18 0.83
N SER A 88 -13.07 14.23 1.76
CA SER A 88 -11.66 14.52 1.48
C SER A 88 -11.04 13.46 0.57
N LEU A 89 -11.40 12.18 0.76
CA LEU A 89 -10.96 11.09 -0.12
C LEU A 89 -11.50 11.27 -1.55
N SER A 90 -12.76 11.67 -1.68
CA SER A 90 -13.42 11.89 -2.97
C SER A 90 -12.82 13.08 -3.72
N GLU A 91 -12.57 14.19 -3.03
CA GLU A 91 -11.90 15.36 -3.60
C GLU A 91 -10.47 15.04 -4.03
N ALA A 92 -9.72 14.28 -3.23
CA ALA A 92 -8.37 13.83 -3.58
C ALA A 92 -8.40 12.95 -4.84
N ARG A 93 -9.35 12.02 -4.94
CA ARG A 93 -9.53 11.17 -6.14
C ARG A 93 -9.84 11.99 -7.38
N LEU A 94 -10.72 12.99 -7.28
CA LEU A 94 -11.04 13.88 -8.40
C LEU A 94 -9.79 14.66 -8.85
N LYS A 95 -8.97 15.16 -7.92
CA LYS A 95 -7.70 15.82 -8.23
C LYS A 95 -6.73 14.88 -8.95
N CYS A 96 -6.59 13.64 -8.48
CA CYS A 96 -5.74 12.64 -9.15
C CYS A 96 -6.26 12.28 -10.54
N LEU A 97 -7.57 12.18 -10.74
CA LEU A 97 -8.18 11.91 -12.04
C LEU A 97 -7.92 13.05 -13.03
N ALA A 98 -8.11 14.29 -12.58
CA ALA A 98 -7.85 15.48 -13.40
C ALA A 98 -6.39 15.55 -13.84
N ALA A 99 -5.45 15.33 -12.91
CA ALA A 99 -4.02 15.28 -13.22
C ALA A 99 -3.65 14.16 -14.20
N LYS A 100 -4.28 12.99 -14.09
CA LYS A 100 -4.06 11.87 -15.01
C LYS A 100 -4.56 12.18 -16.43
N ASN A 101 -5.66 12.92 -16.55
CA ASN A 101 -6.21 13.32 -17.84
C ASN A 101 -5.34 14.41 -18.50
N SER A 102 -4.88 15.42 -17.76
CA SER A 102 -4.01 16.46 -18.33
C SER A 102 -2.65 15.93 -18.79
N CYS A 103 -2.09 14.92 -18.11
CA CYS A 103 -0.87 14.24 -18.55
C CYS A 103 -1.06 13.40 -19.82
N ARG A 104 -2.29 12.99 -20.16
CA ARG A 104 -2.58 12.29 -21.43
C ARG A 104 -2.67 13.27 -22.59
N GLU A 105 -3.37 14.38 -22.39
CA GLU A 105 -3.52 15.43 -23.41
C GLU A 105 -2.17 16.04 -23.83
N SER A 106 -1.20 16.14 -22.92
CA SER A 106 0.15 16.64 -23.20
C SER A 106 1.12 15.59 -23.78
N ALA A 107 0.74 14.31 -23.84
CA ALA A 107 1.53 13.26 -24.46
C ALA A 107 1.09 12.94 -25.90
N ASP A 108 -0.07 13.47 -26.30
CA ASP A 108 -0.65 13.33 -27.64
C ASP A 108 -0.35 14.57 -28.54
N GLU A 109 0.41 15.56 -28.04
CA GLU A 109 1.03 16.69 -28.78
C GLU A 109 2.53 16.47 -29.00
#